data_AF-A0A180EKX5-F1
#
_entry.id   AF-A0A180EKX5-F1
#
_cell.length_a   1.000
_cell.length_b   1.000
_cell.length_c   1.000
_cell.angle_alpha   90.00
_cell.angle_beta   90.00
_cell.angle_gamma   90.00
#
_symmetry.space_group_name_H-M   'P 1'
#
loop_
_entity.id
_entity.type
_entity.pdbx_description
1 polymer ?
#
loop_
_entity_poly.entity_id
_entity_poly.type
_entity_poly.pdbx_seq_one_letter_code
_entity_poly.pdbx_strand_id
1 'polypeptide(L)'
;MILLIHTLIEGIVALLFLFYPGAPDLVPGFSDGQGQSYAMLMNMYGLAAGVLAALSLVAYLKKDNRELVLNVTGILTIFHIGMAIVQGLQNPDARAMLLHFLLAIFMGGQYVNQRKKDWRSA
;
A
#
# COMPACT_ATOMS: atom_id res chain seq x y z
N MET A 1 3.60 -12.88 -7.39
CA MET A 1 2.14 -12.66 -7.42
C MET A 1 1.71 -11.60 -6.42
N ILE A 2 2.16 -11.66 -5.16
CA ILE A 2 1.84 -10.67 -4.11
C ILE A 2 2.14 -9.21 -4.54
N LEU A 3 3.36 -8.90 -5.01
CA LEU A 3 3.68 -7.56 -5.54
C LEU A 3 2.77 -7.08 -6.68
N LEU A 4 2.35 -7.99 -7.57
CA LEU A 4 1.44 -7.64 -8.67
C LEU A 4 0.04 -7.31 -8.15
N ILE A 5 -0.48 -8.11 -7.21
CA ILE A 5 -1.77 -7.83 -6.57
C ILE A 5 -1.73 -6.48 -5.85
N HIS A 6 -0.67 -6.21 -5.11
CA HIS A 6 -0.46 -4.93 -4.44
C HIS A 6 -0.39 -3.77 -5.45
N THR A 7 0.35 -3.93 -6.54
CA THR A 7 0.39 -2.95 -7.65
C THR A 7 -1.01 -2.62 -8.16
N LEU A 8 -1.85 -3.64 -8.36
CA LEU A 8 -3.20 -3.44 -8.86
C LEU A 8 -4.09 -2.73 -7.83
N ILE A 9 -4.02 -3.12 -6.56
CA ILE A 9 -4.79 -2.49 -5.48
C ILE A 9 -4.41 -1.00 -5.38
N GLU A 10 -3.12 -0.70 -5.22
CA GLU A 10 -2.64 0.69 -5.09
C GLU A 10 -2.87 1.49 -6.38
N GLY A 11 -2.73 0.86 -7.55
CA GLY A 11 -3.01 1.50 -8.84
C GLY A 11 -4.49 1.89 -9.00
N ILE A 12 -5.42 1.02 -8.59
CA ILE A 12 -6.85 1.34 -8.58
C ILE A 12 -7.13 2.49 -7.60
N VAL A 13 -6.55 2.43 -6.39
CA VAL A 13 -6.69 3.50 -5.38
C VAL A 13 -6.16 4.83 -5.91
N ALA A 14 -5.00 4.82 -6.59
CA ALA A 14 -4.43 6.01 -7.21
C ALA A 14 -5.36 6.60 -8.26
N LEU A 15 -5.89 5.76 -9.17
CA LEU A 15 -6.81 6.20 -10.21
C LEU A 15 -8.10 6.77 -9.62
N LEU A 16 -8.66 6.11 -8.60
CA LEU A 16 -9.86 6.59 -7.92
C LEU A 16 -9.63 7.97 -7.30
N PHE A 17 -8.59 8.12 -6.48
CA PHE A 17 -8.38 9.38 -5.76
C PHE A 17 -7.86 10.53 -6.62
N LEU A 18 -7.22 10.26 -7.77
CA LEU A 18 -6.74 11.32 -8.66
C LEU A 18 -7.78 11.76 -9.70
N PHE A 19 -8.67 10.86 -10.12
CA PHE A 19 -9.52 11.10 -11.30
C PHE A 19 -11.02 10.88 -11.07
N TYR A 20 -11.43 10.25 -9.96
CA TYR A 20 -12.84 10.02 -9.65
C TYR A 20 -13.32 10.89 -8.48
N PRO A 21 -14.14 11.93 -8.74
CA PRO A 21 -14.60 12.86 -7.70
C PRO A 21 -15.41 12.20 -6.57
N GLY A 22 -16.07 11.08 -6.84
CA GLY A 22 -16.84 10.30 -5.85
C GLY A 22 -16.01 9.25 -5.10
N ALA A 23 -14.69 9.23 -5.24
CA ALA A 23 -13.83 8.26 -4.55
C ALA A 23 -13.95 8.31 -3.01
N PRO A 24 -14.10 9.47 -2.35
CA PRO A 24 -14.34 9.55 -0.91
C PRO A 24 -15.54 8.73 -0.42
N ASP A 25 -16.62 8.65 -1.20
CA ASP A 25 -17.83 7.94 -0.82
C ASP A 25 -17.66 6.41 -0.91
N LEU A 26 -16.69 5.95 -1.68
CA LEU A 26 -16.36 4.54 -1.84
C LEU A 26 -15.42 4.02 -0.74
N VAL A 27 -14.68 4.91 -0.08
CA VAL A 27 -13.68 4.54 0.91
C VAL A 27 -14.20 4.89 2.31
N PRO A 28 -14.45 3.89 3.17
CA PRO A 28 -14.95 4.15 4.50
C PRO A 28 -14.01 5.04 5.33
N GLY A 29 -14.58 6.00 6.06
CA GLY A 29 -13.84 7.00 6.83
C GLY A 29 -13.49 8.27 6.07
N PHE A 30 -13.87 8.38 4.80
CA PHE A 30 -13.64 9.56 3.94
C PHE A 30 -14.93 10.29 3.52
N SER A 31 -16.11 9.78 3.85
CA SER A 31 -17.41 10.36 3.45
C SER A 31 -17.69 11.76 4.03
N ASP A 32 -17.08 12.09 5.17
CA ASP A 32 -17.45 13.28 5.93
C ASP A 32 -16.54 14.49 5.61
N GLY A 33 -15.53 14.29 4.75
CA GLY A 33 -14.57 15.32 4.38
C GLY A 33 -15.13 16.32 3.36
N GLN A 34 -14.93 17.62 3.60
CA GLN A 34 -15.37 18.70 2.69
C GLN A 34 -14.31 19.80 2.54
N GLY A 35 -14.41 20.56 1.44
CA GLY A 35 -13.58 21.73 1.15
C GLY A 35 -12.34 21.45 0.28
N GLN A 36 -11.68 22.53 -0.15
CA GLN A 36 -10.53 22.44 -1.08
C GLN A 36 -9.32 21.71 -0.48
N SER A 37 -9.04 21.91 0.81
CA SER A 37 -7.95 21.21 1.50
C SER A 37 -8.18 19.70 1.55
N TYR A 38 -9.44 19.27 1.67
CA TYR A 38 -9.80 17.86 1.63
C TYR A 38 -9.57 17.27 0.23
N ALA A 39 -10.03 17.95 -0.83
CA ALA A 39 -9.78 17.52 -2.21
C ALA A 39 -8.27 17.42 -2.52
N MET A 40 -7.47 18.40 -2.07
CA MET A 40 -6.02 18.35 -2.19
C MET A 40 -5.43 17.13 -1.46
N LEU A 41 -5.89 16.86 -0.23
CA LEU A 41 -5.46 15.70 0.55
C LEU A 41 -5.76 14.39 -0.19
N MET A 42 -6.96 14.24 -0.77
CA MET A 42 -7.32 13.07 -1.56
C MET A 42 -6.37 12.87 -2.75
N ASN A 43 -6.05 13.94 -3.47
CA ASN A 43 -5.08 13.88 -4.58
C ASN A 43 -3.69 13.46 -4.09
N MET A 44 -3.25 13.92 -2.91
CA MET A 44 -1.99 13.49 -2.31
C MET A 44 -2.01 12.00 -1.94
N TYR A 45 -3.12 11.49 -1.39
CA TYR A 45 -3.31 10.06 -1.14
C TYR A 45 -3.26 9.25 -2.44
N GLY A 46 -3.93 9.71 -3.48
CA GLY A 46 -3.90 9.07 -4.80
C GLY A 46 -2.50 9.03 -5.41
N LEU A 47 -1.75 10.13 -5.30
CA LEU A 47 -0.36 10.19 -5.75
C LEU A 47 0.53 9.22 -4.96
N ALA A 48 0.38 9.18 -3.63
CA ALA A 48 1.12 8.26 -2.77
C ALA A 48 0.84 6.80 -3.16
N ALA A 49 -0.43 6.43 -3.35
CA ALA A 49 -0.81 5.10 -3.84
C ALA A 49 -0.17 4.80 -5.21
N GLY A 50 -0.14 5.77 -6.12
CA GLY A 50 0.51 5.62 -7.43
C GLY A 50 2.01 5.32 -7.32
N VAL A 51 2.72 5.98 -6.40
CA VAL A 51 4.13 5.70 -6.11
C VAL A 51 4.32 4.28 -5.56
N LEU A 52 3.48 3.86 -4.61
CA LEU A 52 3.54 2.51 -4.05
C LEU A 52 3.27 1.44 -5.10
N ALA A 53 2.30 1.68 -5.99
CA ALA A 53 2.01 0.81 -7.12
C ALA A 53 3.23 0.68 -8.06
N ALA A 54 3.87 1.81 -8.38
CA ALA A 54 5.06 1.82 -9.24
C ALA A 54 6.23 1.05 -8.61
N LEU A 55 6.50 1.26 -7.31
CA LEU A 55 7.54 0.52 -6.58
C LEU A 55 7.29 -0.99 -6.62
N SER A 56 6.05 -1.40 -6.36
CA SER A 56 5.66 -2.81 -6.41
C SER A 56 5.77 -3.40 -7.81
N LEU A 57 5.38 -2.65 -8.85
CA LEU A 57 5.49 -3.08 -10.23
C LEU A 57 6.95 -3.27 -10.62
N VAL A 58 7.81 -2.31 -10.29
CA VAL A 58 9.24 -2.38 -10.57
C VAL A 58 9.87 -3.60 -9.88
N ALA A 59 9.56 -3.83 -8.61
CA ALA A 59 10.04 -5.00 -7.88
C ALA A 59 9.49 -6.32 -8.45
N TYR A 60 8.26 -6.32 -8.96
CA TYR A 60 7.66 -7.48 -9.62
C TYR A 60 8.34 -7.80 -10.95
N LEU A 61 8.58 -6.79 -11.80
CA LEU A 61 9.23 -6.95 -13.10
C LEU A 61 10.70 -7.34 -12.96
N LYS A 62 11.37 -6.84 -11.91
CA LYS A 62 12.76 -7.16 -11.56
C LYS A 62 12.86 -8.19 -10.44
N LYS A 63 11.96 -9.18 -10.39
CA LYS A 63 11.87 -10.20 -9.31
C LYS A 63 13.16 -11.01 -9.10
N ASP A 64 14.04 -11.07 -10.10
CA ASP A 64 15.33 -11.75 -10.02
C ASP A 64 16.39 -10.91 -9.30
N ASN A 65 16.22 -9.57 -9.24
CA ASN A 65 17.02 -8.71 -8.39
C ASN A 65 16.51 -8.79 -6.94
N ARG A 66 17.15 -9.67 -6.18
CA ARG A 66 16.72 -10.00 -4.83
C ARG A 66 16.84 -8.84 -3.84
N GLU A 67 17.92 -8.05 -3.92
CA GLU A 67 18.12 -6.90 -3.02
C GLU A 67 17.01 -5.87 -3.21
N LEU A 68 16.67 -5.57 -4.47
CA LEU A 68 15.55 -4.68 -4.80
C LEU A 68 14.24 -5.22 -4.21
N VAL A 69 13.95 -6.51 -4.40
CA VAL A 69 12.71 -7.11 -3.87
C VAL A 69 12.68 -7.03 -2.34
N LEU A 70 13.78 -7.32 -1.65
CA LEU A 70 13.86 -7.22 -0.19
C LEU A 70 13.65 -5.79 0.29
N ASN A 71 14.34 -4.81 -0.30
CA ASN A 71 14.20 -3.40 0.08
C ASN A 71 12.78 -2.90 -0.15
N VAL A 72 12.18 -3.18 -1.32
CA VAL A 72 10.81 -2.75 -1.63
C VAL A 72 9.80 -3.43 -0.71
N THR A 73 9.83 -4.76 -0.59
CA THR A 73 8.87 -5.46 0.30
C THR A 73 9.05 -5.08 1.78
N GLY A 74 10.28 -4.83 2.24
CA GLY A 74 10.54 -4.34 3.59
C GLY A 74 9.96 -2.95 3.84
N ILE A 75 10.22 -1.99 2.94
CA ILE A 75 9.68 -0.63 3.03
C ILE A 75 8.15 -0.65 2.98
N LEU A 76 7.55 -1.38 2.04
CA LEU A 76 6.10 -1.49 1.93
C LEU A 76 5.47 -2.12 3.18
N THR A 77 6.12 -3.11 3.78
CA THR A 77 5.67 -3.70 5.05
C THR A 77 5.63 -2.64 6.16
N ILE A 78 6.71 -1.89 6.35
CA ILE A 78 6.80 -0.85 7.38
C ILE A 78 5.74 0.23 7.13
N PHE A 79 5.61 0.68 5.88
CA PHE A 79 4.60 1.67 5.50
C PHE A 79 3.19 1.22 5.88
N HIS A 80 2.81 -0.01 5.51
CA HIS A 80 1.48 -0.53 5.79
C HIS A 80 1.25 -0.81 7.28
N ILE A 81 2.27 -1.20 8.05
CA ILE A 81 2.16 -1.28 9.52
C ILE A 81 1.89 0.10 10.10
N GLY A 82 2.65 1.12 9.67
CA GLY A 82 2.46 2.50 10.11
C GLY A 82 1.04 2.99 9.82
N MET A 83 0.55 2.75 8.60
CA MET A 83 -0.82 3.09 8.22
C MET A 83 -1.86 2.33 9.06
N ALA A 84 -1.68 1.04 9.30
CA ALA A 84 -2.59 0.26 10.14
C ALA A 84 -2.64 0.82 11.58
N ILE A 85 -1.50 1.19 12.17
CA ILE A 85 -1.45 1.80 13.51
C ILE A 85 -2.19 3.13 13.53
N VAL A 86 -1.88 4.04 12.60
CA VAL A 86 -2.53 5.36 12.53
C VAL A 86 -4.04 5.21 12.36
N GLN A 87 -4.48 4.38 11.42
CA GLN A 87 -5.90 4.14 11.17
C GLN A 87 -6.58 3.47 12.37
N GLY A 88 -5.92 2.53 13.04
CA GLY A 88 -6.46 1.90 14.25
C GLY A 88 -6.63 2.83 15.44
N LEU A 89 -5.82 3.90 15.51
CA LEU A 89 -5.89 4.90 16.58
C LEU A 89 -6.84 6.07 16.26
N GLN A 90 -6.97 6.42 14.97
CA GLN A 90 -7.60 7.68 14.55
C GLN A 90 -8.86 7.52 13.71
N ASN A 91 -9.09 6.36 13.09
CA ASN A 91 -10.24 6.14 12.23
C ASN A 91 -11.30 5.30 12.96
N PRO A 92 -12.56 5.77 13.04
CA PRO A 92 -13.65 4.99 13.64
C PRO A 92 -13.98 3.71 12.84
N ASP A 93 -13.59 3.62 11.56
CA ASP A 93 -13.81 2.44 10.73
C ASP A 93 -12.57 1.52 10.68
N ALA A 94 -12.71 0.33 11.28
CA ALA A 94 -11.64 -0.66 11.35
C ALA A 94 -11.27 -1.29 9.98
N ARG A 95 -12.09 -1.14 8.93
CA ARG A 95 -11.84 -1.74 7.60
C ARG A 95 -10.60 -1.15 6.94
N ALA A 96 -10.39 0.17 7.07
CA ALA A 96 -9.21 0.84 6.52
C ALA A 96 -7.92 0.34 7.19
N MET A 97 -7.95 0.20 8.51
CA MET A 97 -6.86 -0.41 9.27
C MET A 97 -6.59 -1.85 8.83
N LEU A 98 -7.66 -2.67 8.72
CA LEU A 98 -7.55 -4.08 8.35
C LEU A 98 -6.91 -4.25 6.96
N LEU A 99 -7.30 -3.44 5.98
CA LEU A 99 -6.71 -3.48 4.65
C LEU A 99 -5.19 -3.29 4.71
N HIS A 100 -4.73 -2.23 5.36
CA HIS A 100 -3.30 -1.97 5.50
C HIS A 100 -2.60 -3.07 6.30
N PHE A 101 -3.22 -3.59 7.36
CA PHE A 101 -2.64 -4.69 8.13
C PHE A 101 -2.46 -5.96 7.28
N LEU A 102 -3.44 -6.32 6.45
CA LEU A 102 -3.34 -7.45 5.54
C LEU A 102 -2.24 -7.25 4.48
N LEU A 103 -2.14 -6.05 3.90
CA LEU A 103 -1.07 -5.72 2.95
C LEU A 103 0.31 -5.82 3.61
N ALA A 104 0.46 -5.36 4.87
CA ALA A 104 1.68 -5.53 5.65
C ALA A 104 2.05 -7.00 5.83
N ILE A 105 1.08 -7.86 6.20
CA ILE A 105 1.32 -9.30 6.34
C ILE A 105 1.79 -9.92 5.02
N PHE A 106 1.13 -9.59 3.90
CA PHE A 106 1.51 -10.14 2.61
C PHE A 106 2.90 -9.68 2.16
N MET A 107 3.23 -8.41 2.31
CA MET A 107 4.57 -7.89 1.99
C MET A 107 5.64 -8.47 2.92
N GLY A 108 5.36 -8.54 4.23
CA GLY A 108 6.27 -9.08 5.22
C GLY A 108 6.51 -10.58 5.02
N GLY A 109 5.46 -11.34 4.68
CA GLY A 109 5.57 -12.74 4.30
C GLY A 109 6.44 -12.93 3.06
N GLN A 110 6.27 -12.08 2.04
CA GLN A 110 7.14 -12.11 0.87
C GLN A 110 8.60 -11.78 1.21
N TYR A 111 8.84 -10.77 2.06
CA TYR A 111 10.16 -10.40 2.55
C TYR A 111 10.84 -11.58 3.27
N VAL A 112 10.17 -12.18 4.25
CA VAL A 112 10.68 -13.33 5.03
C VAL A 112 10.97 -14.52 4.11
N ASN A 113 10.09 -14.82 3.16
CA ASN A 113 10.29 -15.91 2.20
C ASN A 113 11.53 -15.67 1.32
N GLN A 114 11.78 -14.44 0.89
CA GLN A 114 12.99 -14.11 0.15
C GLN A 114 14.23 -14.17 1.04
N ARG A 115 14.16 -13.76 2.31
CA ARG A 115 15.30 -13.84 3.24
C ARG A 115 15.69 -15.27 3.59
N LYS A 116 14.71 -16.16 3.79
CA LYS A 116 14.92 -17.61 4.05
C LYS A 116 15.78 -18.30 2.98
N LYS A 117 15.79 -17.81 1.74
CA LYS A 117 16.65 -18.35 0.69
C LYS A 117 18.14 -18.19 1.00
N ASP A 118 18.55 -17.14 1.72
CA ASP A 118 19.95 -16.98 2.16
C ASP A 118 20.34 -18.01 3.20
N TRP A 119 19.47 -18.23 4.18
CA TRP A 119 19.76 -19.15 5.29
C TRP A 119 19.88 -20.60 4.84
N ARG A 120 19.40 -20.93 3.64
CA ARG A 120 19.53 -22.26 3.04
C ARG A 120 20.75 -22.39 2.13
N SER A 121 21.35 -21.27 1.72
CA SER A 121 22.53 -21.23 0.86
C SER A 121 23.83 -20.89 1.62
N ALA A 122 23.72 -20.61 2.92
CA ALA A 122 24.82 -20.41 3.86
C ALA A 122 24.98 -21.67 4.72
#